data_AF-A0A8T5T6F5-F1
#
_entry.id   AF-A0A8T5T6F5-F1
#
_cell.length_a   1.000
_cell.length_b   1.000
_cell.length_c   1.000
_cell.angle_alpha   90.00
_cell.angle_beta   90.00
_cell.angle_gamma   90.00
#
_symmetry.space_group_name_H-M   'P 1'
#
loop_
_entity.id
_entity.type
_entity.pdbx_description
1 polymer ?
#
loop_
_entity_poly.entity_id
_entity_poly.type
_entity_poly.pdbx_seq_one_letter_code
_entity_poly.pdbx_strand_id
1 'polypeptide(L)'
;MAKRNKSLSNVGSILAVLGGAIEIAIGVLTLIGETLGGIVDIFNTANWVSSLGGGLESLIIAIILIVIGVISILLALGRFGLDWIILGIILIVLGVVGSGIGGLLVIIGGILFLIAGL
;
A
#
# COMPACT_ATOMS: atom_id res chain seq x y z
N MET A 1 29.93 13.98 -6.19
CA MET A 1 28.65 13.44 -6.71
C MET A 1 28.82 11.93 -6.88
N ALA A 2 28.28 11.13 -5.97
CA ALA A 2 28.32 9.68 -6.09
C ALA A 2 27.66 9.24 -7.41
N LYS A 3 28.22 8.21 -8.08
CA LYS A 3 27.65 7.63 -9.29
C LYS A 3 26.33 6.94 -8.91
N ARG A 4 25.23 7.68 -9.02
CA ARG A 4 23.87 7.15 -8.79
C ARG A 4 23.65 5.87 -9.58
N ASN A 5 23.28 4.80 -8.89
CA ASN A 5 23.09 3.51 -9.53
C ASN A 5 21.66 3.41 -10.08
N LYS A 6 21.50 3.82 -11.35
CA LYS A 6 20.21 3.80 -12.07
C LYS A 6 19.56 2.41 -12.13
N SER A 7 20.35 1.34 -12.06
CA SER A 7 19.80 -0.02 -12.08
C SER A 7 19.05 -0.33 -10.79
N LEU A 8 19.66 -0.01 -9.63
CA LEU A 8 19.05 -0.23 -8.32
C LEU A 8 17.78 0.59 -8.12
N SER A 9 17.75 1.86 -8.57
CA SER A 9 16.54 2.69 -8.49
C SER A 9 15.41 2.17 -9.37
N ASN A 10 15.73 1.61 -10.53
CA ASN A 10 14.71 1.05 -11.41
C ASN A 10 14.09 -0.20 -10.80
N VAL A 11 14.91 -1.08 -10.22
CA VAL A 11 14.41 -2.25 -9.47
C VAL A 11 13.60 -1.79 -8.25
N GLY A 12 14.08 -0.79 -7.51
CA GLY A 12 13.36 -0.21 -6.38
C GLY A 12 11.99 0.36 -6.77
N SER A 13 11.93 1.05 -7.90
CA SER A 13 10.68 1.57 -8.48
C SER A 13 9.71 0.44 -8.81
N ILE A 14 10.18 -0.61 -9.50
CA ILE A 14 9.35 -1.76 -9.88
C ILE A 14 8.77 -2.44 -8.63
N LEU A 15 9.59 -2.70 -7.61
CA LEU A 15 9.14 -3.35 -6.38
C LEU A 15 8.12 -2.50 -5.61
N ALA A 16 8.35 -1.19 -5.51
CA ALA A 16 7.41 -0.27 -4.86
C ALA A 16 6.09 -0.15 -5.62
N VAL A 17 6.11 -0.16 -6.96
CA VAL A 17 4.90 -0.17 -7.79
C VAL A 17 4.12 -1.47 -7.60
N LEU A 18 4.80 -2.62 -7.65
CA LEU A 18 4.17 -3.92 -7.43
C LEU A 18 3.58 -4.04 -6.02
N GLY A 19 4.33 -3.60 -5.00
CA GLY A 19 3.87 -3.56 -3.62
C GLY A 19 2.62 -2.71 -3.45
N GLY A 20 2.63 -1.48 -3.97
CA GLY A 20 1.48 -0.58 -3.94
C GLY A 20 0.27 -1.12 -4.72
N ALA A 21 0.49 -1.79 -5.85
CA ALA A 21 -0.59 -2.42 -6.61
C ALA A 21 -1.24 -3.58 -5.84
N ILE A 22 -0.44 -4.37 -5.11
CA ILE A 22 -0.94 -5.44 -4.24
C ILE A 22 -1.75 -4.85 -3.09
N GLU A 23 -1.30 -3.77 -2.45
CA GLU A 23 -2.07 -3.12 -1.37
C GLU A 23 -3.42 -2.58 -1.86
N ILE A 24 -3.46 -1.96 -3.04
CA ILE A 24 -4.72 -1.53 -3.66
C ILE A 24 -5.62 -2.75 -3.91
N ALA A 25 -5.09 -3.84 -4.46
CA ALA A 25 -5.88 -5.04 -4.71
C ALA A 25 -6.45 -5.64 -3.42
N ILE A 26 -5.65 -5.71 -2.36
CA ILE A 26 -6.10 -6.18 -1.04
C ILE A 26 -7.18 -5.25 -0.48
N GLY A 27 -6.98 -3.93 -0.51
CA GLY A 27 -7.98 -2.98 -0.04
C GLY A 27 -9.30 -3.09 -0.80
N VAL A 28 -9.26 -3.26 -2.13
CA VAL A 28 -10.46 -3.50 -2.94
C VAL A 28 -11.14 -4.83 -2.58
N LEU A 29 -10.37 -5.91 -2.38
CA LEU A 29 -10.91 -7.20 -1.97
C LEU A 29 -11.57 -7.12 -0.58
N THR A 30 -11.00 -6.38 0.36
CA THR A 30 -11.61 -6.12 1.68
C THR A 30 -12.95 -5.39 1.55
N LEU A 31 -13.03 -4.34 0.71
CA LEU A 31 -14.29 -3.64 0.45
C LEU A 31 -15.37 -4.57 -0.14
N ILE A 32 -14.98 -5.42 -1.10
CA ILE A 32 -15.88 -6.38 -1.72
C ILE A 32 -16.33 -7.42 -0.69
N GLY A 33 -15.41 -7.94 0.12
CA GLY A 33 -15.69 -8.91 1.18
C GLY A 33 -16.68 -8.41 2.21
N GLU A 34 -16.52 -7.18 2.68
CA GLU A 34 -17.47 -6.50 3.58
C GLU A 34 -18.85 -6.34 2.94
N THR A 35 -18.89 -5.90 1.68
CA THR A 35 -20.15 -5.71 0.96
C THR A 35 -20.92 -7.04 0.82
N LEU A 36 -20.21 -8.12 0.48
CA LEU A 36 -20.80 -9.45 0.36
C LEU A 36 -21.21 -10.03 1.73
N GLY A 37 -20.41 -9.83 2.78
CA GLY A 37 -20.71 -10.25 4.14
C GLY A 37 -21.97 -9.58 4.69
N GLY A 38 -22.09 -8.26 4.50
CA GLY A 38 -23.29 -7.51 4.87
C GLY A 38 -24.56 -8.00 4.16
N ILE A 39 -24.46 -8.38 2.88
CA ILE A 39 -25.59 -8.97 2.14
C ILE A 39 -26.02 -10.30 2.78
N VAL A 40 -25.07 -11.19 3.11
CA VAL A 40 -25.37 -12.49 3.75
C VAL A 40 -26.02 -12.30 5.12
N ASP A 41 -25.56 -11.33 5.91
CA ASP A 41 -26.09 -11.05 7.25
C ASP A 41 -27.50 -10.45 7.23
N ILE A 42 -27.84 -9.67 6.21
CA ILE A 42 -29.20 -9.15 6.00
C ILE A 42 -30.19 -10.30 5.79
N PHE A 43 -29.80 -11.33 5.02
CA PHE A 43 -30.64 -12.52 4.84
C PHE A 43 -30.75 -13.38 6.11
N ASN A 44 -29.77 -13.30 7.02
CA ASN A 44 -29.77 -14.05 8.28
C ASN A 44 -30.45 -13.34 9.47
N THR A 45 -31.02 -12.14 9.27
CA THR A 45 -31.97 -11.33 10.10
C THR A 45 -31.74 -11.16 11.62
N ALA A 46 -30.96 -11.99 12.31
CA ALA A 46 -30.74 -11.93 13.76
C ALA A 46 -29.53 -11.06 14.17
N ASN A 47 -28.62 -10.76 13.24
CA ASN A 47 -27.32 -10.14 13.55
C ASN A 47 -27.04 -8.79 12.83
N TRP A 48 -28.00 -8.25 12.07
CA TRP A 48 -27.78 -7.09 11.20
C TRP A 48 -27.39 -5.78 11.93
N VAL A 49 -27.76 -5.63 13.21
CA VAL A 49 -27.39 -4.46 14.03
C VAL A 49 -25.92 -4.57 14.50
N SER A 50 -25.43 -5.79 14.72
CA SER A 50 -24.06 -6.08 15.18
C SER A 50 -23.03 -5.90 14.05
N SER A 51 -23.42 -6.16 12.80
CA SER A 51 -22.56 -6.05 11.62
C SER A 51 -22.31 -4.60 11.16
N LEU A 52 -23.11 -3.63 11.60
CA LEU A 52 -22.88 -2.21 11.30
C LEU A 52 -21.65 -1.63 12.03
N GLY A 53 -21.29 -2.17 13.21
CA GLY A 53 -20.15 -1.69 13.99
C GLY A 53 -18.79 -2.18 13.46
N GLY A 54 -18.70 -3.45 13.06
CA GLY A 54 -17.48 -4.05 12.51
C GLY A 54 -17.16 -3.60 11.08
N GLY A 55 -18.21 -3.34 10.27
CA GLY A 55 -18.02 -2.93 8.88
C GLY A 55 -17.35 -1.57 8.70
N LEU A 56 -17.48 -0.66 9.69
CA LEU A 56 -16.82 0.65 9.62
C LEU A 56 -15.30 0.55 9.79
N GLU A 57 -14.80 -0.28 10.70
CA GLU A 57 -13.36 -0.45 10.95
C GLU A 57 -12.67 -1.07 9.73
N SER A 58 -13.27 -2.12 9.17
CA SER A 58 -12.78 -2.78 7.96
C SER A 58 -12.76 -1.86 6.73
N LEU A 59 -13.80 -1.02 6.59
CA LEU A 59 -13.89 -0.06 5.50
C LEU A 59 -12.84 1.06 5.62
N ILE A 60 -12.54 1.51 6.85
CA ILE A 60 -11.45 2.45 7.12
C ILE A 60 -10.09 1.83 6.76
N ILE A 61 -9.82 0.59 7.19
CA ILE A 61 -8.58 -0.13 6.87
C ILE A 61 -8.43 -0.27 5.35
N ALA A 62 -9.49 -0.65 4.65
CA ALA A 62 -9.47 -0.84 3.21
C ALA A 62 -9.16 0.47 2.46
N ILE A 63 -9.76 1.59 2.88
CA ILE A 63 -9.46 2.92 2.30
C ILE A 63 -8.00 3.29 2.56
N ILE A 64 -7.48 3.07 3.78
CA ILE A 64 -6.09 3.35 4.12
C ILE A 64 -5.14 2.57 3.21
N LEU A 65 -5.37 1.27 3.03
CA LEU A 65 -4.56 0.43 2.13
C LEU A 65 -4.55 0.93 0.69
N ILE A 66 -5.72 1.32 0.17
CA ILE A 66 -5.82 1.89 -1.18
C ILE A 66 -5.03 3.20 -1.28
N VAL A 67 -5.16 4.09 -0.29
CA VAL A 67 -4.47 5.38 -0.27
C VAL A 67 -2.95 5.18 -0.19
N ILE A 68 -2.47 4.31 0.69
CA ILE A 68 -1.03 4.00 0.83
C ILE A 68 -0.49 3.40 -0.47
N GLY A 69 -1.20 2.45 -1.07
CA GLY A 69 -0.79 1.83 -2.32
C GLY A 69 -0.72 2.83 -3.48
N VAL A 70 -1.71 3.74 -3.59
CA VAL A 70 -1.70 4.80 -4.61
C VAL A 70 -0.53 5.76 -4.38
N ILE A 71 -0.31 6.22 -3.15
CA ILE A 71 0.80 7.13 -2.83
C ILE A 71 2.15 6.46 -3.13
N SER A 72 2.31 5.19 -2.77
CA SER A 72 3.53 4.41 -3.01
C SER A 72 3.84 4.31 -4.51
N ILE A 73 2.83 4.05 -5.35
CA ILE A 73 2.99 4.03 -6.82
C ILE A 73 3.39 5.42 -7.35
N LEU A 74 2.69 6.48 -6.92
CA LEU A 74 2.95 7.84 -7.40
C LEU A 74 4.36 8.32 -7.04
N LEU A 75 4.84 7.97 -5.84
CA LEU A 75 6.20 8.22 -5.41
C LEU A 75 7.18 7.41 -6.25
N ALA A 76 6.99 6.10 -6.37
CA ALA A 76 7.88 5.22 -7.11
C ALA A 76 8.04 5.59 -8.60
N LEU A 77 7.01 6.18 -9.22
CA LEU A 77 7.06 6.71 -10.58
C LEU A 77 7.81 8.06 -10.71
N GLY A 78 8.26 8.65 -9.60
CA GLY A 78 9.03 9.88 -9.58
C GLY A 78 8.21 11.16 -9.80
N ARG A 79 6.88 11.11 -9.60
CA ARG A 79 5.96 12.22 -9.94
C ARG A 79 6.22 13.51 -9.14
N PHE A 80 6.88 13.40 -7.97
CA PHE A 80 7.12 14.51 -7.05
C PHE A 80 8.55 15.07 -7.07
N GLY A 81 9.44 14.55 -7.92
CA GLY A 81 10.81 15.06 -8.05
C GLY A 81 11.64 15.00 -6.75
N LEU A 82 11.29 14.10 -5.83
CA LEU A 82 11.95 13.96 -4.53
C LEU A 82 13.35 13.35 -4.69
N ASP A 83 14.24 13.70 -3.75
CA ASP A 83 15.54 13.05 -3.63
C ASP A 83 15.36 11.56 -3.29
N TRP A 84 16.23 10.70 -3.81
CA TRP A 84 16.11 9.24 -3.71
C TRP A 84 16.21 8.76 -2.27
N ILE A 85 17.01 9.46 -1.45
CA ILE A 85 17.12 9.16 -0.02
C ILE A 85 15.78 9.45 0.67
N ILE A 86 15.20 10.62 0.43
CA ILE A 86 13.91 11.03 1.02
C ILE A 86 12.80 10.09 0.57
N LEU A 87 12.78 9.75 -0.72
CA LEU A 87 11.82 8.82 -1.31
C LEU A 87 11.93 7.43 -0.69
N GLY A 88 13.15 6.94 -0.49
CA GLY A 88 13.40 5.66 0.17
C GLY A 88 12.88 5.62 1.61
N ILE A 89 13.10 6.68 2.38
CA ILE A 89 12.55 6.81 3.76
C ILE A 89 11.03 6.79 3.75
N ILE A 90 10.40 7.58 2.87
CA ILE A 90 8.93 7.66 2.80
C ILE A 90 8.34 6.29 2.43
N LEU A 91 8.91 5.59 1.44
CA LEU A 91 8.44 4.26 1.04
C LEU A 91 8.58 3.24 2.17
N ILE A 92 9.67 3.29 2.96
CA ILE A 92 9.81 2.40 4.13
C ILE A 92 8.70 2.67 5.14
N VAL A 93 8.43 3.95 5.45
CA VAL A 93 7.34 4.31 6.38
C VAL A 93 6.00 3.81 5.84
N LEU A 94 5.69 4.08 4.57
CA LEU A 94 4.44 3.66 3.95
C LEU A 94 4.29 2.13 3.96
N GLY A 95 5.33 1.38 3.62
CA GLY A 95 5.26 -0.09 3.64
C GLY A 95 5.14 -0.69 5.05
N VAL A 96 5.65 -0.01 6.09
CA VAL A 96 5.41 -0.41 7.48
C VAL A 96 3.94 -0.21 7.86
N VAL A 97 3.32 0.90 7.42
CA VAL A 97 1.89 1.16 7.69
C VAL A 97 0.98 0.24 6.88
N GLY A 98 1.28 0.02 5.60
CA GLY A 98 0.48 -0.83 4.71
C GLY A 98 0.45 -2.30 5.14
N SER A 99 1.53 -2.78 5.77
CA SER A 99 1.67 -4.14 6.30
C SER A 99 1.52 -5.25 5.22
N GLY A 100 1.85 -6.50 5.58
CA GLY A 100 1.73 -7.64 4.66
C GLY A 100 2.74 -7.66 3.50
N ILE A 101 2.45 -8.49 2.49
CA ILE A 101 3.38 -8.76 1.37
C ILE A 101 3.55 -7.53 0.47
N GLY A 102 2.48 -6.75 0.28
CA GLY A 102 2.52 -5.48 -0.44
C GLY A 102 3.50 -4.50 0.21
N GLY A 103 3.33 -4.25 1.52
CA GLY A 103 4.19 -3.37 2.30
C GLY A 103 5.65 -3.82 2.33
N LEU A 104 5.92 -5.14 2.41
CA LEU A 104 7.29 -5.68 2.33
C LEU A 104 7.98 -5.33 1.00
N LEU A 105 7.27 -5.44 -0.13
CA LEU A 105 7.81 -5.06 -1.44
C LEU A 105 8.07 -3.56 -1.52
N VAL A 106 7.19 -2.74 -0.94
CA VAL A 106 7.40 -1.28 -0.84
C VAL A 106 8.63 -0.94 0.02
N ILE A 107 8.84 -1.63 1.15
CA ILE A 107 10.02 -1.45 2.01
C ILE A 107 11.30 -1.82 1.25
N ILE A 108 11.32 -2.99 0.60
CA ILE A 108 12.49 -3.41 -0.19
C ILE A 108 12.77 -2.38 -1.29
N GLY A 109 11.72 -1.90 -1.97
CA GLY A 109 11.83 -0.83 -2.95
C GLY A 109 12.45 0.45 -2.36
N GLY A 110 11.99 0.88 -1.19
CA GLY A 110 12.53 2.04 -0.46
C GLY A 110 13.99 1.88 -0.05
N ILE A 111 14.39 0.69 0.41
CA ILE A 111 15.80 0.37 0.74
C ILE A 111 16.68 0.48 -0.51
N LEU A 112 16.22 -0.02 -1.67
CA LEU A 112 16.98 0.10 -2.91
C LEU A 112 17.13 1.56 -3.35
N PHE A 113 16.11 2.40 -3.13
CA PHE A 113 16.20 3.85 -3.36
C PHE A 113 17.20 4.54 -2.43
N LEU A 114 17.23 4.17 -1.14
CA LEU A 114 18.24 4.65 -0.18
C LEU A 114 19.66 4.32 -0.66
N ILE A 115 19.91 3.05 -0.97
CA ILE A 115 21.23 2.57 -1.42
C ILE A 115 21.64 3.24 -2.74
N ALA A 116 20.68 3.45 -3.65
CA ALA A 116 20.95 4.07 -4.94
C ALA A 116 21.22 5.59 -4.85
N GLY A 117 20.77 6.24 -3.76
CA GLY A 117 20.97 7.65 -3.48
C GLY A 117 22.26 7.99 -2.72
N LEU A 118 22.88 7.00 -2.07
CA LEU A 118 24.21 7.08 -1.43
C LEU A 118 25.34 7.05 -2.47
#